data_AF-A0A2N7UK15-F1
#
_entry.id   AF-A0A2N7UK15-F1
#
_cell.length_a   1.000
_cell.length_b   1.000
_cell.length_c   1.000
_cell.angle_alpha   90.00
_cell.angle_beta   90.00
_cell.angle_gamma   90.00
#
_symmetry.space_group_name_H-M   'P 1'
#
loop_
_entity.id
_entity.type
_entity.pdbx_description
1 polymer ?
#
loop_
_entity_poly.entity_id
_entity_poly.type
_entity_poly.pdbx_seq_one_letter_code
_entity_poly.pdbx_strand_id
1 'polypeptide(L)'
;MKPLKLSLATLAMATLSTLAAQNVHSGELIYQPINPSFGGDPFVGNYLLNKAQSQDTNEDPNTAGFEPSSPTERLIQSLESRLISQLIADVGSGELNEGSFNSNDFGVVIRDDGGQLVINVTDRVTGDVTSINVGGLGVGGF
;
A
#
# COMPACT_ATOMS: atom_id res chain seq x y z
N MET A 1 -8.96 -100.03 14.96
CA MET A 1 -9.15 -98.56 14.93
C MET A 1 -9.78 -98.16 16.26
N LYS A 2 -9.07 -97.42 17.12
CA LYS A 2 -9.56 -97.00 18.46
C LYS A 2 -10.23 -95.62 18.36
N PRO A 3 -11.39 -95.38 18.99
CA PRO A 3 -12.04 -94.07 18.94
C PRO A 3 -11.38 -93.09 19.90
N LEU A 4 -11.15 -91.86 19.43
CA LEU A 4 -10.56 -90.76 20.18
C LEU A 4 -11.62 -90.17 21.13
N LYS A 5 -11.33 -90.05 22.44
CA LYS A 5 -12.22 -89.39 23.41
C LYS A 5 -11.75 -87.94 23.61
N LEU A 6 -12.53 -86.96 23.17
CA LEU A 6 -12.24 -85.54 23.34
C LEU A 6 -12.90 -85.02 24.64
N SER A 7 -12.15 -84.31 25.50
CA SER A 7 -12.63 -83.79 26.79
C SER A 7 -13.26 -82.40 26.66
N LEU A 8 -14.26 -82.08 27.49
CA LEU A 8 -14.97 -80.79 27.47
C LEU A 8 -14.03 -79.61 27.80
N ALA A 9 -13.03 -79.83 28.67
CA ALA A 9 -12.03 -78.81 29.02
C ALA A 9 -11.12 -78.46 27.82
N THR A 10 -10.76 -79.45 26.99
CA THR A 10 -10.00 -79.20 25.75
C THR A 10 -10.81 -78.42 24.72
N LEU A 11 -12.14 -78.56 24.72
CA LEU A 11 -13.02 -77.78 23.84
C LEU A 11 -13.11 -76.31 24.31
N ALA A 12 -13.25 -76.07 25.62
CA ALA A 12 -13.31 -74.72 26.19
C ALA A 12 -11.99 -73.94 26.06
N MET A 13 -10.85 -74.64 26.14
CA MET A 13 -9.54 -74.00 25.94
C MET A 13 -9.29 -73.67 24.47
N ALA A 14 -9.75 -74.52 23.54
CA ALA A 14 -9.66 -74.28 22.11
C ALA A 14 -10.55 -73.11 21.66
N THR A 15 -11.73 -72.93 22.25
CA THR A 15 -12.61 -71.79 21.95
C THR A 15 -12.07 -70.47 22.53
N LEU A 16 -11.34 -70.51 23.65
CA LEU A 16 -10.72 -69.33 24.23
C LEU A 16 -9.51 -68.85 23.41
N SER A 17 -8.70 -69.77 22.87
CA SER A 17 -7.56 -69.43 22.01
C SER A 17 -7.97 -68.85 20.64
N THR A 18 -9.10 -69.26 20.07
CA THR A 18 -9.60 -68.67 18.82
C THR A 18 -10.18 -67.28 19.00
N LEU A 19 -10.72 -66.95 20.18
CA LEU A 19 -11.24 -65.61 20.47
C LEU A 19 -10.14 -64.57 20.71
N ALA A 20 -8.96 -65.01 21.17
CA ALA A 20 -7.78 -64.17 21.36
C ALA A 20 -7.01 -63.89 20.05
N ALA A 21 -7.30 -64.63 18.97
CA ALA A 21 -6.65 -64.49 17.67
C ALA A 21 -7.38 -63.46 16.79
N GLN A 22 -7.55 -62.22 17.28
CA GLN A 22 -8.01 -61.14 16.42
C GLN A 22 -6.85 -60.65 15.55
N ASN A 23 -7.06 -60.66 14.23
CA ASN A 23 -6.08 -60.14 13.28
C ASN A 23 -5.99 -58.62 13.45
N VAL A 24 -4.82 -58.13 13.86
CA VAL A 24 -4.52 -56.70 13.87
C VAL A 24 -4.26 -56.29 12.42
N HIS A 25 -5.15 -55.48 11.87
CA HIS A 25 -4.96 -54.87 10.57
C HIS A 25 -4.14 -53.59 10.72
N SER A 26 -2.97 -53.54 10.08
CA SER A 26 -2.19 -52.33 9.89
C SER A 26 -2.09 -52.03 8.40
N GLY A 27 -2.18 -50.76 8.03
CA GLY A 27 -1.94 -50.25 6.69
C GLY A 27 -0.68 -49.41 6.63
N GLU A 28 -0.24 -49.09 5.42
CA GLU A 28 0.86 -48.15 5.19
C GLU A 28 0.39 -46.71 5.41
N LEU A 29 1.24 -45.90 6.06
CA LEU A 29 1.05 -44.46 6.13
C LEU A 29 1.87 -43.80 5.03
N ILE A 30 1.20 -43.35 3.97
CA ILE A 30 1.84 -42.59 2.89
C ILE A 30 1.82 -41.11 3.29
N TYR A 31 3.02 -40.52 3.40
CA TYR A 31 3.13 -39.09 3.64
C TYR A 31 2.88 -38.32 2.35
N GLN A 32 1.89 -37.44 2.39
CA GLN A 32 1.60 -36.49 1.32
C GLN A 32 1.70 -35.07 1.89
N PRO A 33 2.67 -34.26 1.43
CA PRO A 33 2.71 -32.85 1.78
C PRO A 33 1.39 -32.15 1.44
N ILE A 34 0.93 -31.27 2.34
CA ILE A 34 -0.28 -30.45 2.09
C ILE A 34 0.00 -29.28 1.15
N ASN A 35 1.25 -28.84 1.08
CA ASN A 35 1.65 -27.71 0.27
C ASN A 35 1.89 -28.17 -1.18
N PRO A 36 1.18 -27.59 -2.18
CA PRO A 36 1.33 -27.95 -3.58
C PRO A 36 2.77 -27.91 -4.09
N SER A 37 3.59 -26.98 -3.59
CA SER A 37 4.99 -26.83 -4.00
C SER A 37 5.86 -28.04 -3.66
N PHE A 38 5.42 -28.90 -2.75
CA PHE A 38 6.11 -30.14 -2.38
C PHE A 38 5.41 -31.39 -2.92
N GLY A 39 4.55 -31.25 -3.94
CA GLY A 39 3.81 -32.35 -4.56
C GLY A 39 2.46 -32.64 -3.92
N GLY A 40 1.97 -31.75 -3.06
CA GLY A 40 0.64 -31.78 -2.45
C GLY A 40 -0.53 -31.49 -3.38
N ASP A 41 -1.74 -31.55 -2.84
CA ASP A 41 -2.96 -31.23 -3.59
C ASP A 41 -2.96 -29.76 -4.06
N PRO A 42 -2.96 -29.49 -5.38
CA PRO A 42 -2.95 -28.14 -5.92
C PRO A 42 -4.17 -27.30 -5.52
N PHE A 43 -5.32 -27.91 -5.18
CA PHE A 43 -6.51 -27.17 -4.75
C PHE A 43 -6.32 -26.47 -3.40
N VAL A 44 -5.39 -26.94 -2.58
CA VAL A 44 -5.10 -26.37 -1.25
C VAL A 44 -4.24 -25.09 -1.33
N GLY A 45 -3.65 -24.80 -2.50
CA GLY A 45 -2.75 -23.67 -2.70
C GLY A 45 -3.38 -22.30 -2.36
N ASN A 46 -4.58 -22.03 -2.89
CA ASN A 46 -5.27 -20.77 -2.63
C ASN A 46 -5.64 -20.60 -1.16
N TYR A 47 -6.03 -21.68 -0.47
CA TYR A 47 -6.33 -21.64 0.96
C TYR A 47 -5.09 -21.31 1.79
N LEU A 48 -3.95 -21.95 1.50
CA LEU A 48 -2.69 -21.68 2.22
C LEU A 48 -2.19 -20.25 1.95
N LEU A 49 -2.30 -19.76 0.72
CA LEU A 49 -1.89 -18.40 0.36
C LEU A 49 -2.76 -17.35 1.07
N ASN A 50 -4.08 -17.50 1.04
CA ASN A 50 -4.99 -16.57 1.74
C ASN A 50 -4.74 -16.56 3.25
N LYS A 51 -4.49 -17.73 3.85
CA LYS A 51 -4.13 -17.83 5.26
C LYS A 51 -2.82 -17.09 5.56
N ALA A 52 -1.81 -17.25 4.70
CA ALA A 52 -0.55 -16.53 4.84
C ALA A 52 -0.73 -15.01 4.73
N GLN A 53 -1.45 -14.54 3.70
CA GLN A 53 -1.72 -13.11 3.51
C GLN A 53 -2.52 -12.49 4.67
N SER A 54 -3.48 -13.21 5.24
CA SER A 54 -4.26 -12.71 6.39
C SER A 54 -3.44 -12.53 7.68
N GLN A 55 -2.27 -13.16 7.74
CA GLN A 55 -1.33 -13.08 8.86
C GLN A 55 -0.11 -12.22 8.53
N ASP A 56 0.01 -11.75 7.29
CA ASP A 56 1.13 -10.93 6.85
C ASP A 56 0.98 -9.52 7.42
N THR A 57 1.92 -9.13 8.26
CA THR A 57 2.01 -7.77 8.82
C THR A 57 3.18 -6.99 8.22
N ASN A 58 3.82 -7.54 7.18
CA ASN A 58 4.95 -6.91 6.51
C ASN A 58 4.46 -5.92 5.46
N GLU A 59 4.34 -4.66 5.87
CA GLU A 59 4.06 -3.54 4.98
C GLU A 59 5.37 -3.01 4.36
N ASP A 60 5.36 -2.64 3.09
CA ASP A 60 6.52 -1.99 2.49
C ASP A 60 6.69 -0.58 3.09
N PRO A 61 7.85 -0.27 3.72
CA PRO A 61 8.08 1.01 4.39
C PRO A 61 8.12 2.21 3.43
N ASN A 62 8.24 1.97 2.13
CA ASN A 62 8.18 2.99 1.07
C ASN A 62 6.86 2.94 0.30
N THR A 63 5.87 2.16 0.76
CA THR A 63 4.52 2.23 0.21
C THR A 63 4.05 3.66 0.43
N ALA A 64 3.99 4.43 -0.66
CA ALA A 64 3.35 5.72 -0.65
C ALA A 64 1.88 5.49 -0.30
N GLY A 65 1.55 5.60 1.00
CA GLY A 65 0.18 5.78 1.42
C GLY A 65 -0.40 6.92 0.60
N PHE A 66 -1.66 6.78 0.17
CA PHE A 66 -2.40 7.93 -0.30
C PHE A 66 -2.51 8.88 0.90
N GLU A 67 -1.53 9.76 1.05
CA GLU A 67 -1.62 10.88 1.97
C GLU A 67 -2.70 11.78 1.38
N PRO A 68 -3.89 11.90 2.01
CA PRO A 68 -4.86 12.86 1.54
C PRO A 68 -4.19 14.22 1.60
N SER A 69 -4.04 14.86 0.43
CA SER A 69 -3.41 16.18 0.31
C SER A 69 -3.84 17.07 1.45
N SER A 70 -2.88 17.68 2.14
CA SER A 70 -3.19 18.43 3.35
C SER A 70 -4.21 19.52 3.03
N PRO A 71 -5.08 19.92 3.98
CA PRO A 71 -5.96 21.07 3.79
C PRO A 71 -5.23 22.31 3.25
N THR A 72 -3.95 22.46 3.62
CA THR A 72 -3.03 23.50 3.16
C THR A 72 -2.64 23.33 1.69
N GLU A 73 -2.26 22.14 1.23
CA GLU A 73 -1.93 21.90 -0.18
C GLU A 73 -3.13 22.16 -1.11
N ARG A 74 -4.33 21.76 -0.68
CA ARG A 74 -5.57 22.07 -1.42
C ARG A 74 -5.85 23.57 -1.48
N LEU A 75 -5.54 24.29 -0.40
CA LEU A 75 -5.65 25.74 -0.36
C LEU A 75 -4.65 26.39 -1.31
N ILE A 76 -3.38 25.99 -1.27
CA ILE A 76 -2.31 26.47 -2.16
C ILE A 76 -2.72 26.26 -3.62
N GLN A 77 -3.18 25.06 -3.97
CA GLN A 77 -3.59 24.75 -5.34
C GLN A 77 -4.81 25.59 -5.80
N SER A 78 -5.71 25.94 -4.87
CA SER A 78 -6.85 26.83 -5.15
C SER A 78 -6.45 28.30 -5.31
N LEU A 79 -5.43 28.75 -4.57
CA LEU A 79 -4.89 30.10 -4.64
C LEU A 79 -4.07 30.29 -5.91
N GLU A 80 -3.21 29.33 -6.25
CA GLU A 80 -2.45 29.31 -7.50
C GLU A 80 -3.37 29.45 -8.72
N SER A 81 -4.43 28.65 -8.77
CA SER A 81 -5.38 28.69 -9.89
C SER A 81 -6.06 30.06 -10.02
N ARG A 82 -6.37 30.74 -8.91
CA ARG A 82 -7.00 32.06 -8.91
C ARG A 82 -6.01 33.17 -9.26
N LEU A 83 -4.80 33.12 -8.71
CA LEU A 83 -3.74 34.08 -8.96
C LEU A 83 -3.28 34.00 -10.42
N ILE A 84 -3.14 32.80 -10.97
CA ILE A 84 -2.82 32.59 -12.40
C ILE A 84 -3.95 33.12 -13.28
N SER A 85 -5.21 32.87 -12.91
CA SER A 85 -6.36 33.38 -13.67
C SER A 85 -6.43 34.91 -13.67
N GLN A 86 -6.13 35.54 -12.53
CA GLN A 86 -6.04 37.00 -12.41
C GLN A 86 -4.84 37.55 -13.19
N LEU A 87 -3.67 36.92 -13.07
CA LEU A 87 -2.46 37.31 -13.81
C LEU A 87 -2.65 37.21 -15.33
N ILE A 88 -3.28 36.14 -15.83
CA ILE A 88 -3.57 35.99 -17.27
C ILE A 88 -4.58 37.06 -17.73
N ALA A 89 -5.58 37.38 -16.91
CA ALA A 89 -6.55 38.43 -17.21
C ALA A 89 -5.90 39.84 -17.23
N ASP A 90 -4.98 40.10 -16.30
CA ASP A 90 -4.29 41.38 -16.15
C ASP A 90 -3.17 41.58 -17.20
N VAL A 91 -2.48 40.50 -17.60
CA VAL A 91 -1.54 40.53 -18.74
C VAL A 91 -2.30 40.72 -20.06
N GLY A 92 -3.50 40.13 -20.18
CA GLY A 92 -4.37 40.32 -21.35
C GLY A 92 -4.99 41.71 -21.47
N SER A 93 -5.08 42.46 -20.36
CA SER A 93 -5.61 43.84 -20.34
C SER A 93 -4.54 44.91 -20.53
N GLY A 94 -3.25 44.55 -20.54
CA GLY A 94 -2.14 45.44 -20.90
C GLY A 94 -1.69 46.40 -19.79
N GLU A 95 -2.14 46.21 -18.54
CA GLU A 95 -1.74 47.03 -17.40
C GLU A 95 -0.82 46.26 -16.45
N LEU A 96 0.43 46.07 -16.88
CA LEU A 96 1.53 45.67 -16.00
C LEU A 96 1.89 46.86 -15.09
N ASN A 97 1.01 47.16 -14.13
CA ASN A 97 1.33 48.09 -13.07
C ASN A 97 2.24 47.38 -12.08
N GLU A 98 3.53 47.72 -12.09
CA GLU A 98 4.45 47.46 -10.99
C GLU A 98 3.78 47.84 -9.67
N GLY A 99 3.47 46.84 -8.85
CA GLY A 99 2.59 46.99 -7.71
C GLY A 99 3.06 46.15 -6.53
N SER A 100 2.97 46.72 -5.33
CA SER A 100 3.10 45.96 -4.09
C SER A 100 1.72 45.59 -3.59
N PHE A 101 1.48 44.29 -3.46
CA PHE A 101 0.27 43.77 -2.84
C PHE A 101 0.57 43.49 -1.37
N ASN A 102 -0.15 44.15 -0.45
CA ASN A 102 0.08 44.00 0.98
C ASN A 102 -1.19 43.46 1.64
N SER A 103 -1.11 42.23 2.14
CA SER A 103 -2.14 41.60 2.95
C SER A 103 -1.69 41.57 4.41
N ASN A 104 -2.62 41.25 5.32
CA ASN A 104 -2.33 41.20 6.76
C ASN A 104 -1.29 40.13 7.11
N ASP A 105 -1.23 39.06 6.32
CA ASP A 105 -0.39 37.89 6.58
C ASP A 105 0.84 37.81 5.65
N PHE A 106 0.79 38.45 4.48
CA PHE A 106 1.87 38.40 3.47
C PHE A 106 2.01 39.71 2.69
N GLY A 107 3.25 40.07 2.35
CA GLY A 107 3.57 41.20 1.47
C GLY A 107 4.25 40.71 0.20
N VAL A 108 3.72 41.10 -0.95
CA VAL A 108 4.29 40.78 -2.27
C VAL A 108 4.80 42.07 -2.91
N VAL A 109 6.03 42.03 -3.40
CA VAL A 109 6.66 43.13 -4.14
C VAL A 109 7.09 42.58 -5.48
N ILE A 110 6.50 43.12 -6.54
CA ILE A 110 6.82 42.79 -7.92
C ILE A 110 7.73 43.88 -8.46
N ARG A 111 8.89 43.50 -8.99
CA ARG A 111 9.85 44.42 -9.64
C ARG A 111 10.29 43.84 -10.98
N ASP A 112 10.38 44.68 -12.00
CA ASP A 112 11.07 44.34 -13.23
C ASP A 112 12.55 44.74 -13.11
N ASP A 113 13.46 43.79 -13.35
CA ASP A 113 14.89 44.01 -13.43
C ASP A 113 15.40 43.62 -14.81
N GLY A 114 15.30 44.56 -15.76
CA GLY A 114 15.86 44.41 -17.09
C GLY A 114 15.22 43.30 -17.94
N GLY A 115 13.90 43.08 -17.82
CA GLY A 115 13.17 42.03 -18.54
C GLY A 115 13.06 40.70 -17.79
N GLN A 116 13.44 40.70 -16.51
CA GLN A 116 13.19 39.61 -15.58
C GLN A 116 12.24 40.09 -14.50
N LEU A 117 11.12 39.38 -14.36
CA LEU A 117 10.17 39.68 -13.30
C LEU A 117 10.65 39.04 -12.01
N VAL A 118 11.03 39.88 -11.04
CA VAL A 118 11.45 39.46 -9.71
C VAL A 118 10.26 39.64 -8.77
N ILE A 119 9.74 38.54 -8.25
CA ILE A 119 8.64 38.52 -7.28
C ILE A 119 9.21 38.17 -5.92
N ASN A 120 9.12 39.09 -4.97
CA ASN A 120 9.51 38.83 -3.58
C ASN A 120 8.26 38.71 -2.72
N VAL A 121 8.05 37.51 -2.15
CA VAL A 121 6.97 37.22 -1.21
C VAL A 121 7.56 37.19 0.19
N THR A 122 7.06 38.05 1.08
CA THR A 122 7.46 38.15 2.48
C THR A 122 6.31 37.67 3.37
N ASP A 123 6.54 36.62 4.14
CA ASP A 123 5.64 36.19 5.21
C ASP A 123 5.77 37.13 6.40
N ARG A 124 4.67 37.73 6.89
CA ARG A 124 4.71 38.70 8.00
C ARG A 124 4.65 38.05 9.38
N VAL A 125 4.30 36.76 9.45
CA VAL A 125 4.24 35.97 10.68
C VAL A 125 5.60 35.36 10.99
N THR A 126 6.29 34.83 9.97
CA THR A 126 7.60 34.19 10.14
C THR A 126 8.78 35.08 9.75
N GLY A 127 8.55 36.05 8.87
CA GLY A 127 9.60 36.91 8.31
C GLY A 127 10.33 36.29 7.12
N ASP A 128 9.90 35.11 6.65
CA ASP A 128 10.55 34.40 5.55
C ASP A 128 10.32 35.12 4.22
N VAL A 129 11.39 35.26 3.42
CA VAL A 129 11.34 35.88 2.10
C VAL A 129 11.61 34.83 1.03
N THR A 130 10.61 34.60 0.19
CA THR A 130 10.72 33.74 -1.00
C THR A 130 10.87 34.62 -2.23
N SER A 131 11.97 34.45 -2.96
CA SER A 131 12.24 35.17 -4.20
C SER A 131 12.00 34.24 -5.39
N ILE A 132 11.12 34.67 -6.30
CA ILE A 132 10.77 33.96 -7.51
C ILE A 132 11.21 34.83 -8.68
N ASN A 133 12.24 34.36 -9.39
CA ASN A 133 12.75 35.01 -10.60
C ASN A 133 12.13 34.35 -11.83
N VAL A 134 11.33 35.11 -12.56
CA VAL A 134 10.76 34.67 -13.84
C VAL A 134 11.55 35.37 -14.95
N GLY A 135 12.51 34.64 -15.51
CA GLY A 135 13.24 35.07 -16.69
C GLY A 135 12.51 34.67 -17.97
N GLY A 136 12.57 35.52 -18.99
CA GLY A 136 12.03 35.19 -20.31
C GLY A 136 10.88 36.07 -20.81
N LEU A 137 10.66 37.24 -20.21
CA LEU A 137 9.84 38.29 -20.84
C LEU A 137 10.69 39.07 -21.86
N GLY A 138 11.33 38.34 -22.77
CA GLY A 138 11.83 38.95 -23.99
C GLY A 138 10.61 39.38 -24.80
N VAL A 139 10.38 40.69 -24.88
CA VAL A 139 9.46 41.31 -25.83
C VAL A 139 9.71 40.67 -27.19
N GLY A 140 8.82 39.77 -27.60
CA GLY A 140 8.84 39.14 -28.90
C GLY A 140 8.61 40.22 -29.94
N GLY A 141 9.70 40.71 -30.52
CA GLY A 141 9.66 41.48 -31.74
C GLY A 141 9.13 40.61 -32.87
N PHE A 142 7.89 40.88 -33.27
CA PHE A 142 7.41 40.76 -34.63
C PHE A 142 6.77 42.09 -35.01
#